data_AF-A0A8T9SJB5-F1
#
_entry.id   AF-A0A8T9SJB5-F1
#
_cell.length_a   1.000
_cell.length_b   1.000
_cell.length_c   1.000
_cell.angle_alpha   90.00
_cell.angle_beta   90.00
_cell.angle_gamma   90.00
#
_symmetry.space_group_name_H-M   'P 1'
#
loop_
_entity.id
_entity.type
_entity.pdbx_description
1 polymer ?
#
loop_
_entity_poly.entity_id
_entity_poly.type
_entity_poly.pdbx_seq_one_letter_code
_entity_poly.pdbx_strand_id
1 'polypeptide(L)'
;MERCVTIYESNIAQLAKHNFDKTPFFKLEGEIVDSGFDAQPAGEYELPKKFPNCCSWHTGLLTNHFEWFNRFPNCCKWHQEIGQKKWFKKENFYGLPLKIVRNIIFTTHHIDEQARKEHGLADILHYIEYILESFGSPGIGANLYVSNLKHYLKNTKSPLTKADKDAVLSYLTQQQSSEALSSVDPNLVHEVFQKWLRAIPDLSIFSAFKQSYSGKVAANFLFYNAQYNPYLNQTKFRVRTRKQLTKYLLDFTKEALVNVDSILMLENGTISDVAKHQLDIAGSKRKLKQETLLGKHSKGELKYLEVMQRWLATEEEYFADVSSLLGKSNLLPHVKRPSKLADKTTAQNIQNNISLGDNAHVYLAQGNNATQHNASTGTATADCTS
;
A
#
# COMPACT_ATOMS: atom_id res chain seq x y z
N MET A 1 -13.02 -9.04 -8.68
CA MET A 1 -12.50 -7.76 -8.14
C MET A 1 -11.25 -8.11 -7.35
N GLU A 2 -10.07 -7.70 -7.81
CA GLU A 2 -8.77 -8.11 -7.25
C GLU A 2 -8.45 -7.29 -5.99
N ARG A 3 -8.24 -7.95 -4.84
CA ARG A 3 -8.06 -7.31 -3.53
C ARG A 3 -6.59 -7.01 -3.24
N CYS A 4 -6.36 -6.07 -2.34
CA CYS A 4 -5.04 -5.55 -1.98
C CYS A 4 -4.78 -5.76 -0.48
N VAL A 5 -3.52 -5.89 -0.09
CA VAL A 5 -3.11 -5.87 1.33
C VAL A 5 -2.87 -4.42 1.75
N THR A 6 -3.15 -4.12 3.02
CA THR A 6 -2.93 -2.80 3.63
C THR A 6 -1.67 -2.86 4.50
N ILE A 7 -0.75 -1.91 4.30
CA ILE A 7 0.44 -1.74 5.14
C ILE A 7 0.43 -0.33 5.72
N TYR A 8 0.76 -0.21 7.02
CA TYR A 8 0.87 1.06 7.73
C TYR A 8 2.27 1.66 7.58
N GLU A 9 2.37 3.00 7.60
CA GLU A 9 3.62 3.74 7.46
C GLU A 9 4.72 3.33 8.47
N SER A 10 4.34 3.05 9.72
CA SER A 10 5.23 2.53 10.76
C SER A 10 5.98 1.27 10.34
N ASN A 11 5.34 0.44 9.51
CA ASN A 11 5.91 -0.81 9.01
C ASN A 11 6.83 -0.56 7.80
N ILE A 12 6.59 0.52 7.04
CA ILE A 12 7.41 0.90 5.88
C ILE A 12 8.77 1.46 6.32
N ALA A 13 8.81 2.26 7.39
CA ALA A 13 10.07 2.80 7.92
C ALA A 13 11.08 1.69 8.30
N GLN A 14 10.59 0.51 8.69
CA GLN A 14 11.42 -0.65 9.02
C GLN A 14 11.99 -1.34 7.77
N LEU A 15 11.31 -1.24 6.61
CA LEU A 15 11.74 -1.87 5.35
C LEU A 15 13.05 -1.29 4.80
N ALA A 16 13.34 -0.01 5.06
CA ALA A 16 14.56 0.63 4.58
C ALA A 16 15.85 0.05 5.19
N LYS A 17 15.75 -0.66 6.32
CA LYS A 17 16.89 -1.25 7.05
C LYS A 17 16.96 -2.79 6.91
N HIS A 18 16.02 -3.39 6.18
CA HIS A 18 15.87 -4.85 6.11
C HIS A 18 16.76 -5.47 5.03
N ASN A 19 17.34 -6.64 5.33
CA ASN A 19 18.15 -7.40 4.37
C ASN A 19 17.30 -8.51 3.73
N PHE A 20 16.84 -8.25 2.51
CA PHE A 20 15.93 -9.13 1.78
C PHE A 20 16.60 -10.40 1.22
N ASP A 21 17.94 -10.48 1.22
CA ASP A 21 18.66 -11.70 0.80
C ASP A 21 18.64 -12.79 1.87
N LYS A 22 18.43 -12.42 3.14
CA LYS A 22 18.47 -13.34 4.29
C LYS A 22 17.10 -13.64 4.87
N THR A 23 16.13 -12.76 4.65
CA THR A 23 14.80 -12.84 5.27
C THR A 23 13.72 -12.34 4.33
N PRO A 24 12.51 -12.95 4.33
CA PRO A 24 11.41 -12.55 3.47
C PRO A 24 11.03 -11.07 3.70
N PHE A 25 10.39 -10.47 2.69
CA PHE A 25 9.92 -9.09 2.72
C PHE A 25 9.01 -8.79 3.91
N PHE A 26 8.19 -9.77 4.31
CA PHE A 26 7.38 -9.69 5.51
C PHE A 26 7.21 -11.08 6.13
N LYS A 27 7.46 -11.19 7.43
CA LYS A 27 7.22 -12.39 8.25
C LYS A 27 6.49 -11.98 9.52
N LEU A 28 5.26 -12.47 9.69
CA LEU A 28 4.57 -12.42 10.98
C LEU A 28 4.83 -13.73 11.70
N GLU A 29 5.47 -13.65 12.87
CA GLU A 29 5.63 -14.78 13.77
C GLU A 29 4.68 -14.60 14.96
N GLY A 30 3.87 -15.62 15.26
CA GLY A 30 2.94 -15.63 16.39
C GLY A 30 1.52 -15.10 16.06
N GLU A 31 0.68 -15.11 17.08
CA GLU A 31 -0.67 -14.52 17.03
C GLU A 31 -0.58 -13.04 17.43
N ILE A 32 -0.99 -12.12 16.55
CA ILE A 32 -1.12 -10.71 16.91
C ILE A 32 -2.46 -10.51 17.61
N VAL A 33 -2.37 -10.14 18.89
CA VAL A 33 -3.52 -9.74 19.69
C VAL A 33 -3.42 -8.25 19.99
N ASP A 34 -4.42 -7.50 19.55
CA ASP A 34 -4.62 -6.09 19.89
C ASP A 34 -5.97 -5.95 20.59
N SER A 35 -5.97 -5.27 21.74
CA SER A 35 -7.19 -5.03 22.54
C SER A 35 -8.09 -3.94 21.93
N GLY A 36 -7.59 -3.21 20.92
CA GLY A 36 -8.29 -2.08 20.33
C GLY A 36 -8.37 -0.90 21.29
N PHE A 37 -9.33 -0.01 21.05
CA PHE A 37 -9.50 1.23 21.83
C PHE A 37 -10.97 1.64 21.89
N ASP A 38 -11.31 2.54 22.80
CA ASP A 38 -12.66 3.12 22.86
C ASP A 38 -12.80 4.26 21.86
N ALA A 39 -13.55 4.00 20.80
CA ALA A 39 -13.80 4.99 19.76
C ALA A 39 -14.56 6.20 20.30
N GLN A 40 -14.13 7.38 19.90
CA GLN A 40 -14.79 8.65 20.19
C GLN A 40 -15.70 9.05 19.03
N PRO A 41 -16.79 9.81 19.28
CA PRO A 41 -17.57 10.38 18.20
C PRO A 41 -16.71 11.27 17.30
N ALA A 42 -17.06 11.35 16.02
CA ALA A 42 -16.54 12.38 15.14
C ALA A 42 -17.13 13.73 15.57
N GLY A 43 -16.28 14.69 15.93
CA GLY A 43 -16.71 16.02 16.38
C GLY A 43 -17.36 16.03 17.77
N GLU A 44 -18.11 17.09 18.05
CA GLU A 44 -18.81 17.26 19.31
C GLU A 44 -20.17 16.55 19.27
N TYR A 45 -20.23 15.36 19.86
CA TYR A 45 -21.48 14.62 20.01
C TYR A 45 -21.68 14.12 21.43
N GLU A 46 -22.80 14.50 22.03
CA GLU A 46 -23.22 13.99 23.32
C GLU A 46 -24.29 12.90 23.15
N LEU A 47 -24.07 11.78 23.85
CA LEU A 47 -25.07 10.72 23.91
C LEU A 47 -26.36 11.25 24.56
N PRO A 48 -27.55 10.78 24.13
CA PRO A 48 -28.81 11.18 24.72
C PRO A 48 -28.85 10.96 26.24
N LYS A 49 -29.59 11.81 26.96
CA LYS A 49 -29.84 11.60 28.40
C LYS A 49 -30.40 10.19 28.64
N LYS A 50 -29.87 9.50 29.66
CA LYS A 50 -30.20 8.11 30.02
C LYS A 50 -29.77 7.04 29.01
N PHE A 51 -28.90 7.36 28.05
CA PHE A 51 -28.32 6.35 27.16
C PHE A 51 -27.64 5.21 27.94
N PRO A 52 -27.80 3.93 27.55
CA PRO A 52 -28.54 3.40 26.40
C PRO A 52 -30.06 3.24 26.61
N ASN A 53 -30.58 3.50 27.81
CA ASN A 53 -32.00 3.36 28.16
C ASN A 53 -32.87 4.57 27.76
N CYS A 54 -32.44 5.31 26.74
CA CYS A 54 -33.12 6.54 26.33
C CYS A 54 -34.34 6.30 25.42
N CYS A 55 -34.40 5.18 24.69
CA CYS A 55 -35.55 4.80 23.88
C CYS A 55 -35.60 3.28 23.63
N SER A 56 -36.75 2.78 23.15
CA SER A 56 -36.98 1.36 22.88
C SER A 56 -36.00 0.78 21.86
N TRP A 57 -35.59 1.57 20.87
CA TRP A 57 -34.62 1.13 19.87
C TRP A 57 -33.25 0.86 20.48
N HIS A 58 -32.70 1.80 21.27
CA HIS A 58 -31.40 1.63 21.92
C HIS A 58 -31.42 0.53 22.98
N THR A 59 -32.49 0.42 23.78
CA THR A 59 -32.65 -0.67 24.74
C THR A 59 -32.74 -2.02 24.03
N GLY A 60 -33.54 -2.13 22.97
CA GLY A 60 -33.68 -3.38 22.21
C GLY A 60 -32.36 -3.81 21.54
N LEU A 61 -31.63 -2.86 20.97
CA LEU A 61 -30.32 -3.12 20.37
C LEU A 61 -29.31 -3.62 21.41
N LEU A 62 -29.28 -3.00 22.59
CA LEU A 62 -28.43 -3.42 23.70
C LEU A 62 -28.80 -4.83 24.19
N THR A 63 -30.08 -5.12 24.36
CA THR A 63 -30.57 -6.45 24.78
C THR A 63 -30.10 -7.53 23.81
N ASN A 64 -30.27 -7.32 22.51
CA ASN A 64 -29.82 -8.28 21.48
C ASN A 64 -28.30 -8.55 21.57
N HIS A 65 -27.51 -7.52 21.85
CA HIS A 65 -26.06 -7.66 22.00
C HIS A 65 -25.66 -8.37 23.31
N PHE A 66 -26.39 -8.16 24.41
CA PHE A 66 -26.20 -8.93 25.63
C PHE A 66 -26.56 -10.41 25.44
N GLU A 67 -27.65 -10.72 24.75
CA GLU A 67 -28.03 -12.11 24.45
C GLU A 67 -26.98 -12.83 23.61
N TRP A 68 -26.38 -12.13 22.64
CA TRP A 68 -25.23 -12.66 21.92
C TRP A 68 -24.02 -12.87 22.84
N PHE A 69 -23.68 -11.87 23.67
CA PHE A 69 -22.52 -11.93 24.56
C PHE A 69 -22.63 -13.03 25.63
N ASN A 70 -23.84 -13.32 26.09
CA ASN A 70 -24.10 -14.43 27.01
C ASN A 70 -23.69 -15.77 26.40
N ARG A 71 -23.89 -15.95 25.09
CA ARG A 71 -23.48 -17.14 24.34
C ARG A 71 -22.01 -17.12 23.93
N PHE A 72 -21.35 -15.98 23.88
CA PHE A 72 -19.91 -15.85 23.59
C PHE A 72 -19.05 -16.46 24.72
N PRO A 73 -17.97 -17.22 24.44
CA PRO A 73 -17.39 -17.57 23.13
C PRO A 73 -18.09 -18.73 22.39
N ASN A 74 -19.05 -19.42 23.00
CA ASN A 74 -19.68 -20.62 22.45
C ASN A 74 -20.68 -20.40 21.31
N CYS A 75 -20.85 -19.17 20.82
CA CYS A 75 -21.86 -18.80 19.84
C CYS A 75 -21.61 -19.30 18.40
N CYS A 76 -20.35 -19.62 18.04
CA CYS A 76 -19.99 -20.24 16.77
C CYS A 76 -18.60 -20.90 16.84
N LYS A 77 -18.25 -21.72 15.84
CA LYS A 77 -16.96 -22.44 15.79
C LYS A 77 -15.74 -21.52 15.94
N TRP A 78 -15.71 -20.40 15.21
CA TRP A 78 -14.59 -19.46 15.27
C TRP A 78 -14.42 -18.84 16.67
N HIS A 79 -15.52 -18.43 17.30
CA HIS A 79 -15.44 -17.91 18.67
C HIS A 79 -15.10 -19.01 19.69
N GLN A 80 -15.53 -20.26 19.47
CA GLN A 80 -15.11 -21.39 20.31
C GLN A 80 -13.60 -21.62 20.23
N GLU A 81 -13.00 -21.49 19.04
CA GLU A 81 -11.54 -21.55 18.84
C GLU A 81 -10.82 -20.40 19.57
N ILE A 82 -11.38 -19.17 19.55
CA ILE A 82 -10.88 -18.06 20.36
C ILE A 82 -10.94 -18.38 21.86
N GLY A 83 -12.04 -19.00 22.30
CA GLY A 83 -12.25 -19.41 23.70
C GLY A 83 -11.20 -20.37 24.23
N GLN A 84 -10.47 -21.06 23.35
CA GLN A 84 -9.39 -22.00 23.70
C GLN A 84 -8.00 -21.34 23.73
N LYS A 85 -7.87 -20.07 23.33
CA LYS A 85 -6.58 -19.37 23.29
C LYS A 85 -6.11 -18.97 24.69
N LYS A 86 -4.81 -19.07 24.94
CA LYS A 86 -4.22 -18.75 26.26
C LYS A 86 -4.42 -17.31 26.71
N TRP A 87 -4.50 -16.38 25.76
CA TRP A 87 -4.69 -14.95 26.02
C TRP A 87 -6.16 -14.58 26.27
N PHE A 88 -7.10 -15.46 25.94
CA PHE A 88 -8.52 -15.15 26.01
C PHE A 88 -9.05 -15.16 27.45
N LYS A 89 -9.72 -14.08 27.83
CA LYS A 89 -10.49 -13.93 29.07
C LYS A 89 -11.80 -13.22 28.74
N LYS A 90 -12.95 -13.85 29.01
CA LYS A 90 -14.27 -13.30 28.63
C LYS A 90 -14.55 -11.97 29.33
N GLU A 91 -14.00 -11.80 30.53
CA GLU A 91 -14.15 -10.64 31.41
C GLU A 91 -13.62 -9.36 30.75
N ASN A 92 -12.57 -9.49 29.93
CA ASN A 92 -12.00 -8.37 29.18
C ASN A 92 -12.97 -7.80 28.13
N PHE A 93 -14.07 -8.49 27.84
CA PHE A 93 -15.04 -8.12 26.82
C PHE A 93 -16.40 -7.71 27.41
N TYR A 94 -16.54 -7.53 28.73
CA TYR A 94 -17.84 -7.16 29.34
C TYR A 94 -18.43 -5.85 28.81
N GLY A 95 -17.60 -4.89 28.42
CA GLY A 95 -18.05 -3.63 27.81
C GLY A 95 -18.49 -3.74 26.35
N LEU A 96 -18.28 -4.90 25.71
CA LEU A 96 -18.44 -5.07 24.26
C LEU A 96 -19.88 -4.81 23.76
N PRO A 97 -20.94 -5.30 24.42
CA PRO A 97 -22.31 -4.99 24.00
C PRO A 97 -22.57 -3.49 23.91
N LEU A 98 -22.18 -2.74 24.94
CA LEU A 98 -22.37 -1.29 24.98
C LEU A 98 -21.50 -0.56 23.94
N LYS A 99 -20.26 -1.01 23.75
CA LYS A 99 -19.35 -0.49 22.71
C LYS A 99 -19.97 -0.62 21.32
N ILE A 100 -20.55 -1.77 20.98
CA ILE A 100 -21.21 -1.97 19.68
C ILE A 100 -22.34 -0.96 19.49
N VAL A 101 -23.21 -0.80 20.50
CA VAL A 101 -24.34 0.16 20.44
C VAL A 101 -23.83 1.60 20.26
N ARG A 102 -22.85 2.03 21.06
CA ARG A 102 -22.24 3.37 20.97
C ARG A 102 -21.65 3.63 19.59
N ASN A 103 -20.86 2.68 19.07
CA ASN A 103 -20.21 2.79 17.78
C ASN A 103 -21.22 2.91 16.63
N ILE A 104 -22.35 2.19 16.70
CA ILE A 104 -23.44 2.34 15.71
C ILE A 104 -23.95 3.78 15.73
N ILE A 105 -24.26 4.33 16.91
CA ILE A 105 -24.83 5.67 17.05
C ILE A 105 -23.87 6.74 16.56
N PHE A 106 -22.61 6.68 16.99
CA PHE A 106 -21.60 7.62 16.51
C PHE A 106 -21.46 7.58 15.00
N THR A 107 -21.50 6.38 14.40
CA THR A 107 -21.41 6.23 12.94
C THR A 107 -22.63 6.76 12.23
N THR A 108 -23.84 6.47 12.73
CA THR A 108 -25.07 6.98 12.10
C THR A 108 -25.17 8.50 12.20
N HIS A 109 -24.77 9.07 13.34
CA HIS A 109 -24.69 10.52 13.51
C HIS A 109 -23.68 11.14 12.53
N HIS A 110 -22.47 10.57 12.44
CA HIS A 110 -21.45 11.05 11.50
C HIS A 110 -21.92 10.98 10.04
N ILE A 111 -22.62 9.90 9.66
CA ILE A 111 -23.24 9.80 8.33
C ILE A 111 -24.23 10.94 8.11
N ASP A 112 -25.09 11.24 9.09
CA ASP A 112 -26.06 12.32 8.99
C ASP A 112 -25.40 13.69 8.79
N GLU A 113 -24.29 13.95 9.47
CA GLU A 113 -23.55 15.20 9.35
C GLU A 113 -22.75 15.34 8.04
N GLN A 114 -22.23 14.24 7.52
CA GLN A 114 -21.31 14.25 6.38
C GLN A 114 -21.99 13.98 5.04
N ALA A 115 -23.18 13.38 5.01
CA ALA A 115 -23.82 12.89 3.78
C ALA A 115 -24.00 13.92 2.65
N ARG A 116 -23.93 15.22 2.95
CA ARG A 116 -24.12 16.31 1.98
C ARG A 116 -22.92 17.24 1.86
N LYS A 117 -21.83 16.97 2.57
CA LYS A 117 -20.61 17.78 2.53
C LYS A 117 -19.74 17.37 1.35
N GLU A 118 -18.95 18.32 0.87
CA GLU A 118 -17.88 18.01 -0.08
C GLU A 118 -16.94 16.98 0.55
N HIS A 119 -16.59 15.95 -0.22
CA HIS A 119 -15.81 14.79 0.27
C HIS A 119 -16.44 13.98 1.42
N GLY A 120 -17.73 14.18 1.74
CA GLY A 120 -18.41 13.52 2.85
C GLY A 120 -18.36 11.99 2.82
N LEU A 121 -18.43 11.37 1.63
CA LEU A 121 -18.28 9.91 1.50
C LEU A 121 -16.91 9.42 2.00
N ALA A 122 -15.82 10.12 1.66
CA ALA A 122 -14.48 9.72 2.06
C ALA A 122 -14.31 9.82 3.59
N ASP A 123 -14.82 10.89 4.18
CA ASP A 123 -14.83 11.09 5.63
C ASP A 123 -15.62 9.99 6.35
N ILE A 124 -16.83 9.66 5.86
CA ILE A 124 -17.64 8.56 6.39
C ILE A 124 -16.88 7.24 6.35
N LEU A 125 -16.22 6.92 5.24
CA LEU A 125 -15.45 5.68 5.11
C LEU A 125 -14.24 5.65 6.06
N HIS A 126 -13.54 6.77 6.24
CA HIS A 126 -12.44 6.87 7.21
C HIS A 126 -12.93 6.66 8.65
N TYR A 127 -14.08 7.22 9.00
CA TYR A 127 -14.63 7.05 10.33
C TYR A 127 -15.14 5.62 10.58
N ILE A 128 -15.76 4.98 9.58
CA ILE A 128 -16.13 3.56 9.68
C ILE A 128 -14.89 2.69 9.88
N GLU A 129 -13.79 2.97 9.17
CA GLU A 129 -12.52 2.27 9.36
C GLU A 129 -11.97 2.45 10.78
N TYR A 130 -11.97 3.69 11.30
CA TYR A 130 -11.60 3.98 12.69
C TYR A 130 -12.42 3.16 13.70
N ILE A 131 -13.73 3.07 13.49
CA ILE A 131 -14.62 2.28 14.35
C ILE A 131 -14.30 0.78 14.25
N LEU A 132 -13.97 0.26 13.06
CA LEU A 132 -13.62 -1.14 12.88
C LEU A 132 -12.29 -1.48 13.58
N GLU A 133 -11.26 -0.66 13.39
CA GLU A 133 -9.96 -0.81 14.08
C GLU A 133 -10.10 -0.71 15.60
N SER A 134 -11.09 0.04 16.11
CA SER A 134 -11.36 0.14 17.55
C SER A 134 -11.69 -1.21 18.21
N PHE A 135 -12.14 -2.23 17.44
CA PHE A 135 -12.39 -3.57 17.96
C PHE A 135 -11.14 -4.43 18.12
N GLY A 136 -9.98 -3.96 17.64
CA GLY A 136 -8.70 -4.66 17.78
C GLY A 136 -8.58 -5.89 16.88
N SER A 137 -7.62 -6.76 17.23
CA SER A 137 -7.30 -7.99 16.52
C SER A 137 -7.25 -9.17 17.49
N PRO A 138 -8.08 -10.21 17.33
CA PRO A 138 -9.19 -10.30 16.38
C PRO A 138 -10.32 -9.32 16.75
N GLY A 139 -10.98 -8.74 15.74
CA GLY A 139 -12.07 -7.77 15.91
C GLY A 139 -13.38 -8.39 16.42
N ILE A 140 -13.40 -8.86 17.67
CA ILE A 140 -14.56 -9.50 18.29
C ILE A 140 -15.71 -8.48 18.40
N GLY A 141 -16.89 -8.82 17.87
CA GLY A 141 -18.06 -7.94 17.85
C GLY A 141 -18.11 -6.97 16.68
N ALA A 142 -17.03 -6.77 15.91
CA ALA A 142 -17.03 -5.92 14.72
C ALA A 142 -18.06 -6.38 13.67
N ASN A 143 -18.25 -7.70 13.53
CA ASN A 143 -19.25 -8.29 12.65
C ASN A 143 -20.70 -7.87 13.01
N LEU A 144 -20.99 -7.68 14.31
CA LEU A 144 -22.29 -7.22 14.79
C LEU A 144 -22.49 -5.74 14.50
N TYR A 145 -21.47 -4.92 14.72
CA TYR A 145 -21.46 -3.52 14.31
C TYR A 145 -21.77 -3.38 12.81
N VAL A 146 -21.01 -4.09 11.95
CA VAL A 146 -21.22 -4.04 10.49
C VAL A 146 -22.63 -4.49 10.10
N SER A 147 -23.13 -5.57 10.70
CA SER A 147 -24.46 -6.10 10.37
C SER A 147 -25.57 -5.11 10.72
N ASN A 148 -25.48 -4.47 11.90
CA ASN A 148 -26.45 -3.47 12.32
C ASN A 148 -26.36 -2.19 11.49
N LEU A 149 -25.16 -1.73 11.15
CA LEU A 149 -25.00 -0.56 10.28
C LEU A 149 -25.57 -0.81 8.88
N LYS A 150 -25.34 -2.00 8.31
CA LYS A 150 -26.00 -2.41 7.05
C LYS A 150 -27.51 -2.43 7.18
N HIS A 151 -28.03 -2.95 8.29
CA HIS A 151 -29.47 -2.98 8.54
C HIS A 151 -30.05 -1.57 8.64
N TYR A 152 -29.41 -0.67 9.39
CA TYR A 152 -29.76 0.75 9.46
C TYR A 152 -29.81 1.35 8.07
N LEU A 153 -28.70 1.30 7.32
CA LEU A 153 -28.60 1.90 5.99
C LEU A 153 -29.69 1.40 5.03
N LYS A 154 -30.07 0.12 5.10
CA LYS A 154 -31.08 -0.46 4.23
C LYS A 154 -32.52 -0.08 4.60
N ASN A 155 -32.82 0.01 5.89
CA ASN A 155 -34.19 0.10 6.39
C ASN A 155 -34.59 1.48 6.92
N THR A 156 -33.65 2.43 7.03
CA THR A 156 -33.94 3.81 7.40
C THR A 156 -33.85 4.74 6.19
N LYS A 157 -34.51 5.91 6.30
CA LYS A 157 -34.32 7.02 5.36
C LYS A 157 -32.92 7.59 5.59
N SER A 158 -31.94 7.07 4.85
CA SER A 158 -30.56 7.56 4.89
C SER A 158 -30.45 8.93 4.19
N PRO A 159 -29.67 9.87 4.73
CA PRO A 159 -29.40 11.15 4.06
C PRO A 159 -28.41 11.02 2.90
N LEU A 160 -27.78 9.86 2.73
CA LEU A 160 -26.86 9.56 1.63
C LEU A 160 -27.58 9.50 0.28
N THR A 161 -26.87 9.88 -0.78
CA THR A 161 -27.30 9.55 -2.13
C THR A 161 -27.34 8.04 -2.33
N LYS A 162 -28.06 7.56 -3.35
CA LYS A 162 -28.06 6.13 -3.69
C LYS A 162 -26.65 5.61 -3.96
N ALA A 163 -25.84 6.38 -4.69
CA ALA A 163 -24.47 6.01 -5.03
C ALA A 163 -23.58 5.89 -3.78
N ASP A 164 -23.65 6.86 -2.87
CA ASP A 164 -22.86 6.85 -1.63
C ASP A 164 -23.29 5.71 -0.70
N LYS A 165 -24.60 5.48 -0.58
CA LYS A 165 -25.15 4.36 0.18
C LYS A 165 -24.66 3.01 -0.37
N ASP A 166 -24.67 2.84 -1.70
CA ASP A 166 -24.17 1.62 -2.35
C ASP A 166 -22.65 1.47 -2.15
N ALA A 167 -21.89 2.58 -2.14
CA ALA A 167 -20.46 2.58 -1.84
C ALA A 167 -20.16 2.13 -0.40
N VAL A 168 -20.87 2.70 0.59
CA VAL A 168 -20.72 2.32 2.01
C VAL A 168 -21.11 0.86 2.22
N LEU A 169 -22.24 0.40 1.67
CA LEU A 169 -22.66 -1.00 1.77
C LEU A 169 -21.66 -1.97 1.12
N SER A 170 -21.07 -1.57 0.00
CA SER A 170 -20.01 -2.32 -0.68
C SER A 170 -18.77 -2.42 0.20
N TYR A 171 -18.32 -1.31 0.79
CA TYR A 171 -17.20 -1.26 1.72
C TYR A 171 -17.44 -2.20 2.91
N LEU A 172 -18.59 -2.08 3.59
CA LEU A 172 -18.97 -2.93 4.72
C LEU A 172 -19.07 -4.43 4.35
N THR A 173 -19.36 -4.75 3.10
CA THR A 173 -19.39 -6.15 2.62
C THR A 173 -18.00 -6.70 2.39
N GLN A 174 -17.07 -5.87 1.90
CA GLN A 174 -15.68 -6.25 1.76
C GLN A 174 -15.05 -6.58 3.13
N GLN A 175 -15.41 -5.84 4.19
CA GLN A 175 -14.90 -6.08 5.55
C GLN A 175 -15.37 -7.40 6.19
N GLN A 176 -16.52 -7.97 5.78
CA GLN A 176 -17.06 -9.22 6.34
C GLN A 176 -16.69 -10.47 5.55
N SER A 177 -16.20 -10.34 4.32
CA SER A 177 -15.95 -11.47 3.44
C SER A 177 -14.63 -12.17 3.81
N SER A 178 -14.73 -13.33 4.47
CA SER A 178 -13.59 -14.24 4.74
C SER A 178 -12.98 -14.84 3.46
N GLU A 179 -13.73 -14.84 2.35
CA GLU A 179 -13.36 -15.43 1.06
C GLU A 179 -12.28 -14.66 0.28
N ALA A 180 -11.55 -13.72 0.90
CA ALA A 180 -10.38 -13.13 0.27
C ALA A 180 -9.22 -12.84 1.22
N LEU A 181 -8.91 -13.83 2.06
CA LEU A 181 -7.51 -14.13 2.35
C LEU A 181 -6.81 -14.79 1.14
N SER A 182 -7.17 -14.45 -0.12
CA SER A 182 -6.16 -14.45 -1.18
C SER A 182 -5.27 -13.23 -0.90
N SER A 183 -4.50 -13.33 0.19
CA SER A 183 -3.55 -12.33 0.62
C SER A 183 -2.69 -12.00 -0.60
N VAL A 184 -2.65 -10.73 -0.97
CA VAL A 184 -1.55 -10.25 -1.80
C VAL A 184 -0.31 -10.53 -0.97
N ASP A 185 0.37 -11.65 -1.24
CA ASP A 185 1.60 -11.97 -0.54
C ASP A 185 2.64 -10.93 -0.98
N PRO A 186 3.02 -9.99 -0.10
CA PRO A 186 3.95 -8.93 -0.47
C PRO A 186 5.30 -9.51 -0.91
N ASN A 187 5.65 -10.72 -0.44
CA ASN A 187 6.86 -11.43 -0.87
C ASN A 187 6.78 -11.81 -2.35
N LEU A 188 5.64 -12.33 -2.82
CA LEU A 188 5.46 -12.67 -4.24
C LEU A 188 5.48 -11.42 -5.14
N VAL A 189 4.90 -10.31 -4.67
CA VAL A 189 4.90 -9.05 -5.40
C VAL A 189 6.32 -8.48 -5.48
N HIS A 190 7.08 -8.53 -4.38
CA HIS A 190 8.49 -8.16 -4.36
C HIS A 190 9.35 -9.06 -5.26
N GLU A 191 9.13 -10.38 -5.26
CA GLU A 191 9.84 -11.32 -6.12
C GLU A 191 9.66 -10.98 -7.61
N VAL A 192 8.43 -10.66 -8.02
CA VAL A 192 8.12 -10.26 -9.40
C VAL A 192 8.86 -8.99 -9.79
N PHE A 193 8.91 -8.00 -8.91
CA PHE A 193 9.69 -6.78 -9.13
C PHE A 193 11.18 -7.08 -9.27
N GLN A 194 11.76 -7.90 -8.38
CA GLN A 194 13.19 -8.23 -8.44
C GLN A 194 13.56 -9.04 -9.69
N LYS A 195 12.69 -9.97 -10.13
CA LYS A 195 12.87 -10.67 -11.42
C LYS A 195 12.89 -9.70 -12.59
N TRP A 196 11.96 -8.77 -12.63
CA TRP A 196 11.92 -7.72 -13.64
C TRP A 196 13.18 -6.85 -13.62
N LEU A 197 13.60 -6.38 -12.44
CA LEU A 197 14.81 -5.56 -12.28
C LEU A 197 16.08 -6.26 -12.75
N ARG A 198 16.22 -7.57 -12.48
CA ARG A 198 17.35 -8.39 -12.96
C ARG A 198 17.38 -8.53 -14.48
N ALA A 199 16.20 -8.58 -15.10
CA ALA A 199 16.03 -8.72 -16.55
C ALA A 199 16.32 -7.43 -17.33
N ILE A 200 16.29 -6.26 -16.70
CA ILE A 200 16.68 -5.00 -17.33
C ILE A 200 18.12 -5.13 -17.89
N PRO A 201 18.39 -4.68 -19.13
CA PRO A 201 19.71 -4.77 -19.75
C PRO A 201 20.82 -4.17 -18.88
N ASP A 202 21.99 -4.80 -18.89
CA ASP A 202 23.19 -4.33 -18.18
C ASP A 202 23.92 -3.27 -19.03
N LEU A 203 23.21 -2.22 -19.42
CA LEU A 203 23.76 -1.08 -20.15
C LEU A 203 24.03 0.08 -19.19
N SER A 204 25.01 0.91 -19.51
CA SER A 204 25.40 2.08 -18.70
C SER A 204 24.21 2.98 -18.38
N ILE A 205 23.28 3.16 -19.32
CA ILE A 205 22.03 3.93 -19.16
C ILE A 205 21.11 3.44 -18.04
N PHE A 206 21.11 2.14 -17.77
CA PHE A 206 20.23 1.55 -16.75
C PHE A 206 20.96 1.31 -15.42
N SER A 207 22.28 1.53 -15.37
CA SER A 207 23.09 1.24 -14.19
C SER A 207 22.61 1.98 -12.93
N ALA A 208 22.39 3.29 -13.03
CA ALA A 208 21.92 4.12 -11.92
C ALA A 208 20.52 3.70 -11.44
N PHE A 209 19.61 3.39 -12.37
CA PHE A 209 18.29 2.87 -12.05
C PHE A 209 18.38 1.54 -11.31
N LYS A 210 19.13 0.57 -11.85
CA LYS A 210 19.28 -0.75 -11.22
C LYS A 210 19.92 -0.66 -9.84
N GLN A 211 20.94 0.19 -9.67
CA GLN A 211 21.58 0.43 -8.39
C GLN A 211 20.64 1.06 -7.35
N SER A 212 19.70 1.91 -7.80
CA SER A 212 18.73 2.56 -6.92
C SER A 212 17.73 1.57 -6.30
N TYR A 213 17.46 0.44 -6.96
CA TYR A 213 16.42 -0.53 -6.56
C TYR A 213 16.94 -1.95 -6.24
N SER A 214 18.21 -2.26 -6.51
CA SER A 214 18.79 -3.57 -6.24
C SER A 214 18.78 -3.86 -4.73
N GLY A 215 18.15 -4.98 -4.34
CA GLY A 215 18.03 -5.39 -2.94
C GLY A 215 17.18 -4.46 -2.06
N LYS A 216 16.50 -3.46 -2.66
CA LYS A 216 15.70 -2.45 -1.96
C LYS A 216 14.21 -2.62 -2.25
N VAL A 217 13.38 -2.07 -1.36
CA VAL A 217 11.93 -2.00 -1.56
C VAL A 217 11.59 -0.83 -2.46
N ALA A 218 11.05 -1.14 -3.64
CA ALA A 218 10.57 -0.15 -4.60
C ALA A 218 9.12 0.25 -4.28
N ALA A 219 8.91 0.99 -3.19
CA ALA A 219 7.58 1.31 -2.65
C ALA A 219 6.64 1.92 -3.71
N ASN A 220 7.16 2.81 -4.57
CA ASN A 220 6.47 3.41 -5.70
C ASN A 220 5.91 2.39 -6.72
N PHE A 221 6.60 1.26 -6.93
CA PHE A 221 6.12 0.19 -7.80
C PHE A 221 5.15 -0.75 -7.08
N LEU A 222 5.40 -1.05 -5.80
CA LEU A 222 4.63 -2.05 -5.07
C LEU A 222 3.30 -1.50 -4.53
N PHE A 223 3.25 -0.22 -4.17
CA PHE A 223 2.12 0.40 -3.48
C PHE A 223 1.41 1.45 -4.33
N TYR A 224 0.09 1.48 -4.25
CA TYR A 224 -0.69 2.63 -4.71
C TYR A 224 -0.44 3.84 -3.78
N ASN A 225 -0.94 4.99 -4.21
CA ASN A 225 -0.90 6.22 -3.43
C ASN A 225 -1.38 6.00 -1.99
N ALA A 226 -0.65 6.62 -1.08
CA ALA A 226 -0.99 6.72 0.33
C ALA A 226 -2.42 7.24 0.52
N GLN A 227 -3.15 6.63 1.45
CA GLN A 227 -4.43 7.13 1.93
C GLN A 227 -4.27 7.45 3.41
N TYR A 228 -4.41 8.72 3.77
CA TYR A 228 -4.35 9.16 5.16
C TYR A 228 -5.76 9.09 5.78
N ASN A 229 -5.87 8.41 6.92
CA ASN A 229 -7.07 8.39 7.74
C ASN A 229 -6.88 9.35 8.93
N PRO A 230 -7.61 10.48 8.99
CA PRO A 230 -7.44 11.50 10.03
C PRO A 230 -7.89 11.03 11.42
N TYR A 231 -8.82 10.07 11.51
CA TYR A 231 -9.32 9.56 12.80
C TYR A 231 -8.35 8.58 13.45
N LEU A 232 -7.59 7.85 12.64
CA LEU A 232 -6.55 6.95 13.10
C LEU A 232 -5.18 7.64 13.23
N ASN A 233 -5.03 8.84 12.65
CA ASN A 233 -3.72 9.48 12.45
C ASN A 233 -2.73 8.53 11.77
N GLN A 234 -3.20 7.81 10.74
CA GLN A 234 -2.45 6.75 10.08
C GLN A 234 -2.55 6.85 8.57
N THR A 235 -1.41 6.65 7.93
CA THR A 235 -1.32 6.47 6.48
C THR A 235 -1.33 4.99 6.13
N LYS A 236 -2.25 4.60 5.26
CA LYS A 236 -2.36 3.24 4.75
C LYS A 236 -1.96 3.16 3.28
N PHE A 237 -1.25 2.10 2.94
CA PHE A 237 -0.79 1.82 1.59
C PHE A 237 -1.48 0.58 1.07
N ARG A 238 -2.02 0.69 -0.14
CA ARG A 238 -2.63 -0.43 -0.84
C ARG A 238 -1.56 -1.13 -1.68
N VAL A 239 -1.33 -2.43 -1.47
CA VAL A 239 -0.35 -3.21 -2.26
C VAL A 239 -0.95 -3.70 -3.58
N ARG A 240 -0.23 -3.55 -4.69
CA ARG A 240 -0.63 -4.11 -5.99
C ARG A 240 -0.64 -5.63 -5.96
N THR A 241 -1.60 -6.25 -6.65
CA THR A 241 -1.54 -7.69 -6.91
C THR A 241 -0.38 -8.02 -7.88
N ARG A 242 0.04 -9.28 -7.94
CA ARG A 242 1.03 -9.75 -8.94
C ARG A 242 0.65 -9.33 -10.36
N LYS A 243 -0.61 -9.54 -10.75
CA LYS A 243 -1.11 -9.21 -12.09
C LYS A 243 -1.07 -7.70 -12.36
N GLN A 244 -1.47 -6.89 -11.38
CA GLN A 244 -1.43 -5.43 -11.48
C GLN A 244 0.01 -4.92 -11.59
N LEU A 245 0.92 -5.43 -10.76
CA LEU A 245 2.33 -5.09 -10.82
C LEU A 245 2.92 -5.49 -12.18
N THR A 246 2.72 -6.72 -12.65
CA THR A 246 3.26 -7.16 -13.95
C THR A 246 2.78 -6.28 -15.11
N LYS A 247 1.50 -5.86 -15.10
CA LYS A 247 0.99 -4.91 -16.09
C LYS A 247 1.71 -3.56 -15.98
N TYR A 248 1.82 -3.02 -14.77
CA TYR A 248 2.51 -1.76 -14.52
C TYR A 248 3.98 -1.80 -14.99
N LEU A 249 4.70 -2.89 -14.69
CA LEU A 249 6.09 -3.08 -15.11
C LEU A 249 6.23 -3.19 -16.63
N LEU A 250 5.28 -3.82 -17.32
CA LEU A 250 5.26 -3.85 -18.80
C LEU A 250 5.10 -2.44 -19.38
N ASP A 251 4.14 -1.68 -18.86
CA ASP A 251 3.84 -0.33 -19.34
C ASP A 251 5.05 0.60 -19.06
N PHE A 252 5.63 0.52 -17.85
CA PHE A 252 6.87 1.23 -17.49
C PHE A 252 8.07 0.83 -18.38
N THR A 253 8.23 -0.47 -18.68
CA THR A 253 9.33 -0.94 -19.54
C THR A 253 9.25 -0.30 -20.93
N LYS A 254 8.05 -0.25 -21.53
CA LYS A 254 7.87 0.36 -22.85
C LYS A 254 8.22 1.84 -22.82
N GLU A 255 7.75 2.56 -21.81
CA GLU A 255 8.03 3.98 -21.64
C GLU A 255 9.52 4.25 -21.43
N ALA A 256 10.19 3.46 -20.59
CA ALA A 256 11.62 3.58 -20.35
C ALA A 256 12.43 3.37 -21.62
N LEU A 257 12.09 2.37 -22.43
CA LEU A 257 12.80 2.06 -23.68
C LEU A 257 12.57 3.11 -24.77
N VAL A 258 11.36 3.67 -24.88
CA VAL A 258 11.06 4.75 -25.83
C VAL A 258 11.88 6.01 -25.55
N ASN A 259 12.21 6.26 -24.27
CA ASN A 259 12.99 7.42 -23.86
C ASN A 259 14.51 7.22 -24.02
N VAL A 260 14.97 6.05 -24.46
CA VAL A 260 16.39 5.83 -24.78
C VAL A 260 16.64 6.28 -26.21
N ASP A 261 17.45 7.32 -26.37
CA ASP A 261 17.91 7.80 -27.67
C ASP A 261 19.39 7.46 -27.86
N SER A 262 19.65 6.29 -28.43
CA SER A 262 21.00 5.79 -28.69
C SER A 262 21.77 6.64 -29.71
N ILE A 263 21.07 7.36 -30.58
CA ILE A 263 21.68 8.26 -31.58
C ILE A 263 22.25 9.47 -30.86
N LEU A 264 21.44 10.18 -30.09
CA LEU A 264 21.88 11.34 -29.30
C LEU A 264 23.00 10.97 -28.32
N MET A 265 22.94 9.76 -27.77
CA MET A 265 23.96 9.24 -26.85
C MET A 265 25.32 8.98 -27.51
N LEU A 266 25.33 8.60 -28.78
CA LEU A 266 26.56 8.49 -29.56
C LEU A 266 27.10 9.89 -29.89
N GLU A 267 26.23 10.80 -30.33
CA GLU A 267 26.59 12.18 -30.70
C GLU A 267 27.15 12.99 -29.52
N ASN A 268 26.56 12.84 -28.32
CA ASN A 268 26.98 13.56 -27.13
C ASN A 268 28.18 12.91 -26.40
N GLY A 269 28.65 11.76 -26.88
CA GLY A 269 29.78 11.03 -26.32
C GLY A 269 29.48 10.22 -25.04
N THR A 270 28.21 10.02 -24.68
CA THR A 270 27.82 9.11 -23.59
C THR A 270 28.20 7.66 -23.94
N ILE A 271 28.07 7.30 -25.22
CA ILE A 271 28.61 6.07 -25.79
C ILE A 271 29.93 6.42 -26.48
N SER A 272 31.02 6.42 -25.72
CA SER A 272 32.36 6.77 -26.24
C SER A 272 33.08 5.58 -26.89
N ASP A 273 32.72 4.36 -26.51
CA ASP A 273 33.32 3.11 -26.99
C ASP A 273 32.23 2.20 -27.57
N VAL A 274 32.11 2.23 -28.90
CA VAL A 274 31.09 1.47 -29.64
C VAL A 274 31.31 -0.03 -29.50
N ALA A 275 32.57 -0.49 -29.51
CA ALA A 275 32.88 -1.92 -29.41
C ALA A 275 32.49 -2.48 -28.04
N LYS A 276 32.79 -1.73 -26.97
CA LYS A 276 32.34 -2.06 -25.62
C LYS A 276 30.81 -2.05 -25.53
N HIS A 277 30.15 -1.04 -26.09
CA HIS A 277 28.69 -0.96 -26.06
C HIS A 277 28.01 -2.14 -26.77
N GLN A 278 28.54 -2.57 -27.92
CA GLN A 278 28.08 -3.77 -28.62
C GLN A 278 28.25 -5.03 -27.78
N LEU A 279 29.37 -5.15 -27.06
CA LEU A 279 29.60 -6.26 -26.15
C LEU A 279 28.57 -6.26 -25.00
N ASP A 280 28.27 -5.10 -24.43
CA ASP A 280 27.27 -4.94 -23.36
C ASP A 280 25.84 -5.29 -23.86
N ILE A 281 25.49 -4.92 -25.10
CA ILE A 281 24.23 -5.31 -25.76
C ILE A 281 24.19 -6.84 -25.93
N ALA A 282 25.23 -7.45 -26.49
CA ALA A 282 25.29 -8.89 -26.72
C ALA A 282 25.22 -9.68 -25.40
N GLY A 283 25.94 -9.21 -24.37
CA GLY A 283 25.89 -9.77 -23.02
C GLY A 283 24.48 -9.69 -22.42
N SER A 284 23.83 -8.53 -22.51
CA SER A 284 22.46 -8.32 -22.03
C SER A 284 21.45 -9.21 -22.76
N LYS A 285 21.57 -9.35 -24.09
CA LYS A 285 20.71 -10.20 -24.91
C LYS A 285 20.86 -11.67 -24.53
N ARG A 286 22.09 -12.14 -24.31
CA ARG A 286 22.36 -13.51 -23.84
C ARG A 286 21.76 -13.76 -22.46
N LYS A 287 22.00 -12.86 -21.51
CA LYS A 287 21.46 -12.95 -20.14
C LYS A 287 19.93 -13.02 -20.15
N LEU A 288 19.28 -12.16 -20.93
CA LEU A 288 17.83 -12.10 -21.04
C LEU A 288 17.22 -13.37 -21.64
N LYS A 289 17.86 -13.92 -22.69
CA LYS A 289 17.48 -15.24 -23.24
C LYS A 289 17.63 -16.35 -22.21
N GLN A 290 18.73 -16.37 -21.46
CA GLN A 290 18.97 -17.38 -20.44
C GLN A 290 17.92 -17.30 -19.32
N GLU A 291 17.59 -16.10 -18.84
CA GLU A 291 16.55 -15.88 -17.84
C GLU A 291 15.18 -16.35 -18.37
N THR A 292 14.84 -16.04 -19.62
CA THR A 292 13.56 -16.43 -20.22
C THR A 292 13.45 -17.96 -20.39
N LEU A 293 14.55 -18.64 -20.71
CA LEU A 293 14.57 -20.09 -20.92
C LEU A 293 14.61 -20.90 -19.61
N LEU A 294 15.39 -20.45 -18.63
CA LEU A 294 15.64 -21.19 -17.39
C LEU A 294 14.76 -20.70 -16.22
N GLY A 295 14.26 -19.47 -16.31
CA GLY A 295 13.47 -18.82 -15.28
C GLY A 295 12.01 -19.26 -15.26
N LYS A 296 11.43 -19.28 -14.06
CA LYS A 296 9.98 -19.49 -13.88
C LYS A 296 9.25 -18.15 -13.98
N HIS A 297 8.64 -17.92 -15.15
CA HIS A 297 7.90 -16.70 -15.47
C HIS A 297 6.41 -16.95 -15.67
N SER A 298 5.59 -15.99 -15.26
CA SER A 298 4.17 -15.98 -15.64
C SER A 298 3.98 -15.53 -17.09
N LYS A 299 2.82 -15.83 -17.69
CA LYS A 299 2.46 -15.32 -19.04
C LYS A 299 2.50 -13.79 -19.14
N GLY A 300 2.26 -13.08 -18.04
CA GLY A 300 2.37 -11.62 -18.01
C GLY A 300 3.83 -11.16 -18.00
N GLU A 301 4.69 -11.89 -17.27
CA GLU A 301 6.11 -11.55 -17.15
C GLU A 301 6.87 -11.75 -18.46
N LEU A 302 6.54 -12.80 -19.21
CA LEU A 302 7.09 -13.04 -20.54
C LEU A 302 6.91 -11.84 -21.49
N LYS A 303 5.82 -11.07 -21.35
CA LYS A 303 5.55 -9.92 -22.22
C LYS A 303 6.59 -8.81 -22.08
N TYR A 304 7.01 -8.48 -20.86
CA TYR A 304 8.04 -7.44 -20.71
C TYR A 304 9.42 -7.95 -21.14
N LEU A 305 9.69 -9.25 -20.96
CA LEU A 305 10.93 -9.88 -21.45
C LEU A 305 11.00 -9.84 -22.98
N GLU A 306 9.89 -10.17 -23.66
CA GLU A 306 9.78 -10.08 -25.12
C GLU A 306 10.02 -8.67 -25.64
N VAL A 307 9.47 -7.65 -24.97
CA VAL A 307 9.70 -6.23 -25.33
C VAL A 307 11.17 -5.87 -25.22
N MET A 308 11.83 -6.23 -24.11
CA MET A 308 13.27 -5.98 -23.92
C MET A 308 14.13 -6.73 -24.94
N GLN A 309 13.76 -7.98 -25.29
CA GLN A 309 14.49 -8.78 -26.28
C GLN A 309 14.41 -8.16 -27.67
N ARG A 310 13.23 -7.67 -28.08
CA ARG A 310 13.05 -7.00 -29.37
C ARG A 310 13.84 -5.70 -29.42
N TRP A 311 13.76 -4.90 -28.38
CA TRP A 311 14.52 -3.65 -28.30
C TRP A 311 16.04 -3.88 -28.41
N LEU A 312 16.60 -4.84 -27.65
CA LEU A 312 18.02 -5.20 -27.75
C LEU A 312 18.43 -5.70 -29.15
N ALA A 313 17.53 -6.35 -29.89
CA ALA A 313 17.81 -6.76 -31.26
C ALA A 313 17.91 -5.55 -32.20
N THR A 314 17.02 -4.57 -32.05
CA THR A 314 17.08 -3.31 -32.81
C THR A 314 18.36 -2.52 -32.50
N GLU A 315 18.76 -2.44 -31.23
CA GLU A 315 20.02 -1.78 -30.84
C GLU A 315 21.25 -2.50 -31.41
N GLU A 316 21.26 -3.84 -31.38
CA GLU A 316 22.34 -4.63 -31.97
C GLU A 316 22.49 -4.39 -33.47
N GLU A 317 21.37 -4.38 -34.21
CA GLU A 317 21.32 -4.08 -35.64
C GLU A 317 21.86 -2.67 -35.92
N TYR A 318 21.37 -1.65 -35.19
CA TYR A 318 21.82 -0.27 -35.34
C TYR A 318 23.34 -0.12 -35.11
N PHE A 319 23.86 -0.65 -34.01
CA PHE A 319 25.30 -0.51 -33.72
C PHE A 319 26.17 -1.38 -34.63
N ALA A 320 25.67 -2.50 -35.15
CA ALA A 320 26.38 -3.26 -36.19
C ALA A 320 26.56 -2.43 -37.46
N ASP A 321 25.52 -1.73 -37.89
CA ASP A 321 25.58 -0.82 -39.03
C ASP A 321 26.55 0.34 -38.78
N VAL A 322 26.45 1.00 -37.62
CA VAL A 322 27.37 2.08 -37.21
C VAL A 322 28.83 1.62 -37.19
N SER A 323 29.12 0.47 -36.58
CA SER A 323 30.48 -0.10 -36.55
C SER A 323 31.02 -0.41 -37.95
N SER A 324 30.16 -0.88 -38.87
CA SER A 324 30.56 -1.15 -40.26
C SER A 324 30.92 0.13 -41.04
N LEU A 325 30.29 1.26 -40.69
CA LEU A 325 30.56 2.57 -41.27
C LEU A 325 31.83 3.20 -40.66
N LEU A 326 32.01 3.08 -39.34
CA LEU A 326 33.21 3.55 -38.65
C LEU A 326 34.46 2.74 -39.01
N GLY A 327 34.34 1.42 -39.20
CA GLY A 327 35.43 0.57 -39.69
C GLY A 327 35.89 0.90 -41.13
N LYS A 328 35.08 1.67 -41.88
CA LYS A 328 35.41 2.20 -43.22
C LYS A 328 35.86 3.66 -43.20
N SER A 329 35.80 4.32 -42.04
CA SER A 329 36.02 5.76 -41.86
C SER A 329 36.92 5.99 -40.65
N ASN A 330 38.22 6.22 -40.87
CA ASN A 330 39.20 6.57 -39.83
C ASN A 330 38.97 7.93 -39.14
N LEU A 331 37.74 8.47 -39.15
CA LEU A 331 37.41 9.75 -38.55
C LEU A 331 36.03 9.66 -37.91
N LEU A 332 35.98 9.56 -36.58
CA LEU A 332 34.90 10.22 -35.87
C LEU A 332 35.11 11.72 -36.05
N PRO A 333 34.12 12.50 -36.54
CA PRO A 333 34.23 13.94 -36.47
C PRO A 333 34.32 14.30 -34.98
N HIS A 334 35.41 14.96 -34.58
CA HIS A 334 35.46 15.67 -33.31
C HIS A 334 34.39 16.77 -33.34
N VAL A 335 33.16 16.40 -33.01
CA VAL A 335 32.09 17.37 -32.77
C VAL A 335 32.45 18.07 -31.46
N LYS A 336 32.73 19.37 -31.56
CA LYS A 336 33.06 20.22 -30.42
C LYS A 336 31.97 20.09 -29.37
N ARG A 337 32.38 19.63 -28.18
CA ARG A 337 31.60 19.55 -26.94
C ARG A 337 30.82 20.86 -26.70
N PRO A 338 29.47 20.87 -26.75
CA PRO A 338 28.70 21.93 -26.13
C PRO A 338 28.69 21.69 -24.61
N SER A 339 28.85 22.77 -23.86
CA SER A 339 29.08 22.81 -22.42
C SER A 339 28.01 22.10 -21.58
N LYS A 340 28.44 21.28 -20.61
CA LYS A 340 27.91 20.98 -19.24
C LYS A 340 26.39 20.89 -18.97
N LEU A 341 25.51 20.94 -19.96
CA LEU A 341 24.05 20.98 -19.78
C LEU A 341 23.35 19.68 -20.18
N ALA A 342 23.98 18.83 -21.01
CA ALA A 342 23.32 17.66 -21.62
C ALA A 342 23.32 16.38 -20.76
N ASP A 343 24.35 16.16 -19.92
CA ASP A 343 24.41 15.00 -19.00
C ASP A 343 23.29 15.01 -17.94
N LYS A 344 22.69 16.17 -17.71
CA LYS A 344 21.54 16.30 -16.82
C LYS A 344 20.28 15.80 -17.52
N THR A 345 19.97 16.21 -18.73
CA THR A 345 18.62 16.04 -19.30
C THR A 345 18.11 14.60 -19.48
N THR A 346 18.92 13.62 -19.90
CA THR A 346 18.42 12.25 -20.15
C THR A 346 18.38 11.40 -18.88
N ALA A 347 19.43 11.46 -18.05
CA ALA A 347 19.42 10.86 -16.72
C ALA A 347 18.31 11.51 -15.86
N GLN A 348 18.15 12.83 -15.95
CA GLN A 348 17.12 13.59 -15.24
C GLN A 348 15.73 13.43 -15.84
N ASN A 349 15.54 13.07 -17.12
CA ASN A 349 14.21 12.72 -17.66
C ASN A 349 13.77 11.32 -17.22
N ILE A 350 14.69 10.36 -17.15
CA ILE A 350 14.45 9.08 -16.48
C ILE A 350 14.21 9.33 -14.98
N GLN A 351 14.99 10.20 -14.33
CA GLN A 351 14.81 10.59 -12.92
C GLN A 351 13.52 11.40 -12.68
N ASN A 352 13.05 12.21 -13.63
CA ASN A 352 11.86 13.07 -13.52
C ASN A 352 10.58 12.26 -13.75
N ASN A 353 10.62 11.26 -14.65
CA ASN A 353 9.56 10.26 -14.76
C ASN A 353 9.55 9.30 -13.56
N ILE A 354 10.70 9.05 -12.93
CA ILE A 354 10.79 8.40 -11.60
C ILE A 354 10.23 9.34 -10.51
N SER A 355 10.50 10.65 -10.58
CA SER A 355 10.06 11.66 -9.60
C SER A 355 8.56 11.94 -9.64
N LEU A 356 7.89 11.71 -10.77
CA LEU A 356 6.42 11.67 -10.86
C LEU A 356 5.81 10.50 -10.05
N GLY A 357 6.62 9.48 -9.75
CA GLY A 357 6.32 8.41 -8.79
C GLY A 357 6.80 8.67 -7.36
N ASP A 358 7.57 9.74 -7.11
CA ASP A 358 8.19 10.08 -5.81
C ASP A 358 7.32 10.98 -4.91
N ASN A 359 6.03 11.16 -5.24
CA ASN A 359 5.09 11.89 -4.38
C ASN A 359 4.83 11.22 -3.01
N ALA A 360 5.52 10.11 -2.68
CA ALA A 360 5.57 9.56 -1.33
C ALA A 360 6.61 10.23 -0.41
N HIS A 361 7.65 10.88 -0.95
CA HIS A 361 8.70 11.49 -0.12
C HIS A 361 8.49 12.96 0.21
N VAL A 362 7.60 13.67 -0.51
CA VAL A 362 7.41 15.12 -0.32
C VAL A 362 6.61 15.49 0.94
N TYR A 363 5.96 14.54 1.61
CA TYR A 363 5.22 14.81 2.86
C TYR A 363 6.01 14.57 4.16
N LEU A 364 7.28 14.15 4.09
CA LEU A 364 8.10 13.87 5.28
C LEU A 364 8.75 15.11 5.93
N ALA A 365 8.42 16.34 5.50
CA ALA A 365 9.12 17.54 6.00
C ALA A 365 8.25 18.78 6.27
N GLN A 366 6.91 18.70 6.28
CA GLN A 366 6.06 19.85 6.64
C GLN A 366 4.89 19.42 7.53
N GLY A 367 5.18 19.25 8.81
CA GLY A 367 4.20 18.91 9.85
C GLY A 367 4.75 19.13 11.25
N ASN A 368 5.48 20.22 11.48
CA ASN A 368 5.84 20.69 12.82
C ASN A 368 5.55 22.19 12.89
N ASN A 369 4.38 22.54 13.40
CA ASN A 369 4.17 23.67 14.30
C ASN A 369 2.73 23.68 14.83
N ALA A 370 2.61 24.01 16.13
CA ALA A 370 1.42 24.08 16.98
C ALA A 370 0.93 22.70 17.50
N THR A 371 0.83 22.41 18.79
CA THR A 371 0.67 23.29 19.96
C THR A 371 1.15 22.54 21.21
N GLN A 372 2.01 23.16 22.01
CA GLN A 372 2.36 22.69 23.34
C GLN A 372 1.15 22.84 24.27
N HIS A 373 0.68 21.74 24.86
CA HIS A 373 -0.09 21.80 26.10
C HIS A 373 0.73 21.12 27.21
N ASN A 374 1.05 21.93 28.21
CA ASN A 374 1.75 21.56 29.44
C ASN A 374 0.99 20.45 30.18
N ALA A 375 1.66 19.32 30.44
CA ALA A 375 1.29 18.38 31.48
C ALA A 375 2.23 18.59 32.67
N SER A 376 1.69 19.17 33.74
CA SER A 376 2.35 19.32 35.03
C SER A 376 2.62 17.96 35.66
N THR A 377 3.88 17.68 35.95
CA THR A 377 4.35 16.56 36.75
C THR A 377 3.97 16.76 38.21
N GLY A 378 2.98 16.01 38.68
CA GLY A 378 2.68 15.84 40.10
C GLY A 378 3.23 14.51 40.60
N THR A 379 4.45 14.53 41.13
CA THR A 379 5.04 13.45 41.91
C THR A 379 4.38 13.40 43.30
N ALA A 380 3.76 12.28 43.65
CA ALA A 380 3.38 11.97 45.04
C ALA A 380 4.12 10.70 45.46
N THR A 381 5.20 10.89 46.20
CA THR A 381 5.84 9.86 47.04
C THR A 381 5.07 9.78 48.35
N ALA A 382 4.78 8.55 48.76
CA ALA A 382 4.28 8.22 50.09
C ALA A 382 5.33 8.52 51.16
N ASP A 383 4.90 8.92 52.37
CA ASP A 383 5.37 8.27 53.60
C ASP A 383 4.60 8.69 54.86
N CYS A 384 4.72 7.79 55.85
CA CYS A 384 4.53 7.94 57.31
C CYS A 384 3.16 7.57 57.94
N THR A 385 3.12 6.32 58.42
CA THR A 385 2.93 5.91 59.83
C THR A 385 2.25 6.88 60.81
N SER A 386 1.11 6.45 61.36
CA SER A 386 0.89 6.15 62.79
C SER A 386 -0.54 5.66 63.00
#